data_AF-A0A0F9FH53-F1
#
_entry.id   AF-A0A0F9FH53-F1
#
_cell.length_a   1.000
_cell.length_b   1.000
_cell.length_c   1.000
_cell.angle_alpha   90.00
_cell.angle_beta   90.00
_cell.angle_gamma   90.00
#
_symmetry.space_group_name_H-M   'P 1'
#
loop_
_entity.id
_entity.type
_entity.pdbx_description
1 polymer ?
#
loop_
_entity_poly.entity_id
_entity_poly.type
_entity_poly.pdbx_seq_one_letter_code
_entity_poly.pdbx_strand_id
1 'polypeptide(L)'
;MCEHKDFKAKVIVARFKDTGGFMAEIRINCQDCGKPFQFLGLEPGVDTCGATVSIDGFEARIAIAPEGTRPSPLLRMAFGIDKVN
;
A
#
# COMPACT_ATOMS: atom_id res chain seq x y z
N MET A 1 1.02 -29.01 -8.34
CA MET A 1 0.63 -27.67 -8.85
C MET A 1 -0.34 -27.11 -7.82
N CYS A 2 -0.06 -25.94 -7.25
CA CYS A 2 -0.94 -25.31 -6.25
C CYS A 2 -1.92 -24.38 -6.99
N GLU A 3 -3.20 -24.44 -6.65
CA GLU A 3 -4.25 -23.62 -7.27
C GLU A 3 -4.42 -22.25 -6.62
N HIS A 4 -3.73 -22.00 -5.50
CA HIS A 4 -3.75 -20.73 -4.77
C HIS A 4 -5.16 -20.29 -4.35
N LYS A 5 -5.89 -21.17 -3.64
CA LYS A 5 -7.27 -20.91 -3.20
C LYS A 5 -7.34 -20.15 -1.88
N ASP A 6 -6.34 -20.33 -1.02
CA ASP A 6 -6.26 -19.68 0.28
C ASP A 6 -5.05 -18.74 0.39
N PHE A 7 -5.22 -17.65 1.15
CA PHE A 7 -4.26 -16.56 1.24
C PHE A 7 -4.04 -16.11 2.68
N LYS A 8 -2.79 -15.80 3.00
CA LYS A 8 -2.39 -15.15 4.25
C LYS A 8 -1.82 -13.77 3.95
N ALA A 9 -2.47 -12.76 4.49
CA ALA A 9 -1.98 -11.38 4.43
C ALA A 9 -1.27 -10.99 5.72
N LYS A 10 -0.17 -10.26 5.60
CA LYS A 10 0.51 -9.57 6.70
C LYS A 10 0.52 -8.08 6.38
N VAL A 11 -0.02 -7.27 7.30
CA VAL A 11 -0.01 -5.81 7.19
C VAL A 11 0.79 -5.24 8.36
N ILE A 12 1.74 -4.38 8.06
CA ILE A 12 2.53 -3.63 9.02
C ILE A 12 2.26 -2.14 8.78
N VAL A 13 2.08 -1.37 9.86
CA VAL A 13 1.95 0.09 9.76
C VAL A 13 3.26 0.72 10.24
N ALA A 14 4.01 1.27 9.29
CA ALA A 14 5.20 2.06 9.56
C ALA A 14 4.83 3.53 9.77
N ARG A 15 5.50 4.18 10.73
CA ARG A 15 5.36 5.61 11.01
C ARG A 15 6.69 6.31 10.76
N PHE A 16 6.69 7.31 9.90
CA PHE A 16 7.86 8.16 9.69
C PHE A 16 7.92 9.21 10.81
N LYS A 17 9.01 9.17 11.59
CA LYS A 17 9.19 10.08 12.73
C LYS A 17 9.39 11.53 12.29
N ASP A 18 10.01 11.74 11.13
CA ASP A 18 10.44 13.07 10.67
C ASP A 18 9.35 13.82 9.89
N THR A 19 8.51 13.12 9.15
CA THR A 19 7.47 13.73 8.29
C THR A 19 6.05 13.55 8.82
N GLY A 20 5.85 12.75 9.87
CA GLY A 20 4.53 12.44 10.42
C GLY A 20 3.65 11.55 9.52
N GLY A 21 4.20 11.05 8.41
CA GLY A 21 3.50 10.16 7.49
C GLY A 21 3.35 8.74 8.03
N PHE A 22 2.33 8.03 7.52
CA PHE A 22 2.09 6.63 7.81
C PHE A 22 2.14 5.83 6.51
N MET A 23 2.62 4.59 6.59
CA MET A 23 2.70 3.69 5.45
C MET A 23 2.23 2.30 5.84
N ALA A 24 1.32 1.74 5.05
CA ALA A 24 0.95 0.34 5.13
C ALA A 24 1.91 -0.48 4.26
N GLU A 25 2.60 -1.43 4.88
CA GLU A 25 3.42 -2.43 4.20
C GLU A 25 2.65 -3.75 4.19
N ILE A 26 2.36 -4.27 3.01
CA ILE A 26 1.46 -5.41 2.82
C ILE A 26 2.21 -6.52 2.09
N ARG A 27 2.16 -7.73 2.66
CA ARG A 27 2.63 -8.96 2.01
C ARG A 27 1.50 -9.97 1.96
N ILE A 28 1.36 -10.63 0.82
CA ILE A 28 0.34 -11.66 0.60
C ILE A 28 1.05 -12.94 0.15
N ASN A 29 0.77 -14.05 0.83
CA ASN A 29 1.31 -15.35 0.52
C ASN A 29 0.18 -16.35 0.33
N CYS A 30 0.35 -17.30 -0.58
CA CYS A 30 -0.54 -18.46 -0.66
C CYS A 30 -0.41 -19.26 0.64
N GLN A 31 -1.53 -19.57 1.29
CA GLN A 31 -1.53 -20.31 2.54
C GLN A 31 -1.09 -21.77 2.35
N ASP A 32 -1.39 -22.35 1.20
CA ASP A 32 -1.10 -23.77 0.92
C ASP A 32 0.36 -24.04 0.54
N CYS A 33 0.97 -23.19 -0.30
CA CYS A 33 2.33 -23.40 -0.80
C CYS A 33 3.34 -22.34 -0.35
N GLY A 34 2.91 -21.33 0.40
CA GLY A 34 3.78 -20.28 0.96
C GLY A 34 4.30 -19.25 -0.04
N LYS A 35 4.07 -19.43 -1.35
CA LYS A 35 4.58 -18.53 -2.38
C LYS A 35 4.02 -17.10 -2.20
N PRO A 36 4.88 -16.07 -2.27
CA PRO A 36 4.41 -14.69 -2.23
C PRO A 36 3.69 -14.35 -3.53
N PHE A 37 2.71 -13.46 -3.42
CA PHE A 37 2.03 -12.86 -4.56
C PHE A 37 2.75 -11.58 -4.97
N GLN A 38 2.93 -11.41 -6.28
CA GLN A 38 3.48 -10.20 -6.85
C GLN A 38 2.38 -9.14 -6.99
N PHE A 39 2.68 -7.91 -6.60
CA PHE A 39 1.79 -6.77 -6.83
C PHE A 39 2.00 -6.23 -8.25
N LEU A 40 0.90 -6.04 -8.98
CA LEU A 40 0.91 -5.55 -10.37
C LEU A 40 0.46 -4.09 -10.41
N GLY A 41 1.04 -3.31 -11.34
CA GLY A 41 0.67 -1.90 -11.57
C GLY A 41 1.23 -0.90 -10.57
N LEU A 42 2.11 -1.32 -9.66
CA LEU A 42 2.84 -0.46 -8.74
C LEU A 42 4.28 -0.28 -9.21
N GLU A 43 4.79 0.94 -9.13
CA GLU A 43 6.20 1.22 -9.40
C GLU A 43 7.07 0.82 -8.21
N PRO A 44 8.29 0.29 -8.45
CA PRO A 44 9.21 -0.04 -7.38
C PRO A 44 9.74 1.23 -6.72
N GLY A 45 9.70 1.31 -5.38
CA GLY A 45 10.27 2.46 -4.68
C GLY A 45 9.66 2.76 -3.32
N VAL A 46 9.69 4.05 -2.97
CA VAL A 46 9.05 4.62 -1.79
C VAL A 46 8.38 5.92 -2.23
N ASP A 47 7.07 5.96 -2.12
CA ASP A 47 6.26 7.16 -2.34
C ASP A 47 5.47 7.47 -1.05
N THR A 48 5.68 8.65 -0.48
CA THR A 48 5.05 9.08 0.78
C THR A 48 3.62 9.62 0.61
N CYS A 49 3.17 9.79 -0.62
CA CYS A 49 1.83 10.27 -0.97
C CYS A 49 1.03 9.30 -1.86
N GLY A 50 1.69 8.29 -2.44
CA GLY A 50 1.08 7.30 -3.33
C GLY A 50 1.29 5.85 -2.90
N ALA A 51 1.34 4.96 -3.90
CA ALA A 51 1.51 3.53 -3.71
C ALA A 51 2.68 3.01 -4.56
N THR A 52 3.57 2.26 -3.92
CA THR A 52 4.78 1.68 -4.54
C THR A 52 4.91 0.22 -4.12
N VAL A 53 5.87 -0.49 -4.70
CA VAL A 53 6.20 -1.87 -4.35
C VAL A 53 7.69 -2.02 -4.03
N SER A 54 8.05 -3.06 -3.29
CA SER A 54 9.45 -3.47 -3.12
C SER A 54 10.08 -3.88 -4.46
N ILE A 55 11.41 -3.87 -4.55
CA ILE A 55 12.16 -4.21 -5.77
C ILE A 55 11.89 -5.66 -6.21
N ASP A 56 11.66 -6.56 -5.27
CA ASP A 56 11.26 -7.95 -5.49
C ASP A 56 9.78 -8.12 -5.86
N GLY A 57 8.97 -7.06 -5.75
CA GLY A 57 7.56 -7.06 -6.17
C GLY A 57 6.57 -7.70 -5.19
N PHE A 58 7.03 -8.17 -4.03
CA PHE A 58 6.24 -8.97 -3.09
C PHE A 58 5.75 -8.22 -1.85
N GLU A 59 6.08 -6.93 -1.72
CA GLU A 59 5.61 -6.07 -0.65
C GLU A 59 5.07 -4.76 -1.23
N ALA A 60 3.77 -4.52 -1.08
CA ALA A 60 3.16 -3.24 -1.42
C ALA A 60 3.36 -2.24 -0.29
N ARG A 61 3.64 -1.00 -0.65
CA ARG A 61 3.86 0.14 0.24
C ARG A 61 2.89 1.24 -0.12
N ILE A 62 1.91 1.47 0.74
CA ILE A 62 0.80 2.38 0.47
C ILE A 62 0.82 3.50 1.50
N ALA A 63 0.89 4.74 1.03
CA ALA A 63 0.73 5.91 1.89
C ALA A 63 -0.69 5.91 2.49
N ILE A 64 -0.78 6.01 3.82
CA ILE A 64 -2.05 6.09 4.54
C ILE A 64 -2.06 7.31 5.45
N ALA A 65 -3.25 7.77 5.80
CA ALA A 65 -3.44 8.88 6.72
C ALA A 65 -4.66 8.59 7.62
N PRO A 66 -4.64 9.01 8.90
CA PRO A 66 -5.83 8.94 9.75
C PRO A 66 -6.98 9.76 9.17
N GLU A 67 -8.22 9.34 9.46
CA GLU A 67 -9.40 10.06 9.02
C GLU A 67 -9.35 11.55 9.44
N GLY A 68 -9.78 12.44 8.54
CA GLY A 68 -9.80 13.89 8.78
C GLY A 68 -8.46 14.62 8.64
N THR A 69 -7.33 13.90 8.59
CA THR A 69 -6.00 14.54 8.43
C THR A 69 -5.69 14.95 6.98
N ARG A 70 -6.32 14.29 6.01
CA ARG A 70 -6.27 14.64 4.58
C ARG A 70 -7.70 14.61 4.00
N PRO A 71 -8.01 15.47 3.03
CA PRO A 71 -9.30 15.44 2.36
C PRO A 71 -9.50 14.10 1.66
N SER A 72 -10.66 13.47 1.89
CA SER A 72 -10.99 12.18 1.29
C SER A 72 -11.09 12.31 -0.24
N PRO A 73 -10.93 11.22 -1.01
CA PRO A 73 -11.08 11.26 -2.46
C PRO A 73 -12.41 11.90 -2.92
N LEU A 74 -13.51 11.61 -2.22
CA LEU A 74 -14.82 12.21 -2.49
C LEU A 74 -14.82 13.72 -2.23
N LEU A 75 -14.24 14.16 -1.11
CA LEU A 75 -14.15 15.58 -0.78
C LEU A 75 -13.32 16.32 -1.85
N ARG A 76 -12.21 15.72 -2.29
CA ARG A 76 -11.34 16.28 -3.32
C ARG A 76 -12.05 16.44 -4.66
N MET A 77 -12.83 15.45 -5.07
CA MET A 77 -13.65 15.53 -6.28
C MET A 77 -14.72 16.60 -6.18
N ALA A 78 -15.41 16.69 -5.03
CA ALA A 78 -16.48 17.67 -4.81
C ALA A 78 -15.98 19.12 -4.87
N PHE A 79 -14.74 19.39 -4.44
CA PHE A 79 -14.15 20.72 -4.41
C PHE A 79 -13.12 20.98 -5.52
N GLY A 80 -12.98 20.07 -6.50
CA GLY A 80 -12.02 20.24 -7.60
C GLY A 80 -10.56 20.32 -7.17
N ILE A 81 -10.20 19.67 -6.05
CA ILE A 81 -8.84 19.70 -5.49
C ILE A 81 -8.00 18.59 -6.16
N ASP A 82 -7.32 18.97 -7.23
CA ASP A 82 -6.37 18.11 -7.93
C ASP A 82 -5.18 17.71 -7.03
N LYS A 83 -4.51 16.60 -7.38
CA LYS A 83 -3.49 15.93 -6.54
C LYS A 83 -2.50 16.92 -5.93
N VAL A 84 -2.54 17.03 -4.59
CA VAL A 84 -1.43 17.60 -3.81
C VAL A 84 -0.24 16.69 -4.08
N ASN A 85 0.70 17.19 -4.90
CA ASN A 85 2.05 16.64 -5.06
C ASN A 85 2.75 16.64 -3.71
#